data_AF-A0A660TE45-F1
#
_entry.id   AF-A0A660TE45-F1
#
_cell.length_a   1.000
_cell.length_b   1.000
_cell.length_c   1.000
_cell.angle_alpha   90.00
_cell.angle_beta   90.00
_cell.angle_gamma   90.00
#
_symmetry.space_group_name_H-M   'P 1'
#
loop_
_entity.id
_entity.type
_entity.pdbx_description
1 polymer ?
#
loop_
_entity_poly.entity_id
_entity_poly.type
_entity_poly.pdbx_seq_one_letter_code
_entity_poly.pdbx_strand_id
1 'polypeptide(L)' 'VAPTDRFKKIGFEMLGAADGLAQFYDRDSSPEMAKVGMEGFQEFMVKPERIADIRERLDAERKANMK' A
#
# COMPACT_ATOMS: atom_id res chain seq x y z
N VAL A 1 23.38 5.83 16.66
CA VAL A 1 23.84 7.23 16.45
C VAL A 1 22.65 8.04 15.95
N ALA A 2 22.40 9.22 16.52
CA ALA A 2 21.29 10.07 16.07
C ALA A 2 21.53 10.57 14.63
N PRO A 3 20.50 10.60 13.76
CA PRO A 3 20.67 11.04 12.38
C PRO A 3 21.07 12.52 12.32
N THR A 4 22.08 12.84 11.49
CA THR A 4 22.61 14.21 11.33
C THR A 4 22.06 14.92 10.10
N ASP A 5 21.71 14.17 9.04
CA ASP A 5 21.11 14.66 7.81
C ASP A 5 19.69 15.23 8.04
N ARG A 6 19.37 16.35 7.38
CA ARG A 6 18.09 17.06 7.54
C ARG A 6 16.89 16.19 7.19
N PHE A 7 16.95 15.43 6.10
CA PHE A 7 15.84 14.58 5.68
C PHE A 7 15.65 13.41 6.63
N LYS A 8 16.75 12.82 7.13
CA LYS A 8 16.69 11.73 8.12
C LYS A 8 16.13 12.19 9.46
N LYS A 9 16.45 13.40 9.93
CA LYS A 9 15.87 13.96 11.17
C LYS A 9 14.36 14.17 11.03
N ILE A 10 13.93 14.86 9.97
CA ILE A 10 12.51 15.12 9.70
C ILE A 10 11.74 13.81 9.51
N GLY A 11 12.32 12.85 8.77
CA GLY A 11 11.72 11.52 8.57
C GLY A 11 11.57 10.75 9.88
N PHE A 12 12.57 10.79 10.77
CA PHE A 12 12.50 10.11 12.06
C PHE A 12 11.43 10.73 12.98
N GLU A 13 11.33 12.06 13.05
CA GLU A 13 10.28 12.74 13.82
C GLU A 13 8.88 12.44 13.27
N MET A 14 8.70 12.49 11.94
CA MET A 14 7.43 12.19 11.29
C MET A 14 6.99 10.74 11.55
N LEU A 15 7.90 9.77 11.37
CA LEU A 15 7.60 8.36 11.61
C LEU A 15 7.34 8.06 13.10
N GLY A 16 8.01 8.77 14.02
CA GLY A 16 7.81 8.61 15.46
C GLY A 16 6.48 9.17 15.98
N ALA A 17 5.85 10.07 15.22
CA ALA A 17 4.53 10.63 15.53
C ALA A 17 3.37 9.86 14.88
N ALA A 18 3.66 8.86 14.04
CA ALA A 18 2.63 8.07 13.36
C ALA A 18 2.02 7.01 14.30
N ASP A 19 0.71 6.74 14.15
CA ASP A 19 0.00 5.72 14.94
C ASP A 19 0.49 4.29 14.66
N GLY A 20 1.11 4.07 13.49
CA GLY A 20 1.64 2.78 13.08
C GLY A 20 2.52 2.92 11.83
N LEU A 21 3.32 1.88 11.58
CA LEU A 21 4.24 1.83 10.45
C LEU A 21 3.85 0.67 9.53
N ALA A 22 3.45 0.99 8.31
CA ALA A 22 3.41 0.02 7.22
C ALA A 22 4.85 -0.20 6.70
N GLN A 23 5.18 -1.43 6.30
CA GLN A 23 6.50 -1.69 5.73
C GLN A 23 6.51 -1.36 4.25
N PHE A 24 5.76 -2.14 3.48
CA PHE A 24 5.49 -1.96 2.05
C PHE A 24 4.26 -2.78 1.69
N TYR A 25 3.48 -2.31 0.72
CA TYR A 25 2.22 -2.95 0.35
C TYR A 25 2.37 -4.42 -0.05
N ASP A 26 3.45 -4.79 -0.73
CA ASP A 26 3.77 -6.18 -1.12
C ASP A 26 4.19 -7.07 0.06
N ARG A 27 4.69 -6.47 1.15
CA ARG A 27 5.07 -7.18 2.39
C ARG A 27 3.91 -7.29 3.38
N ASP A 28 3.05 -6.28 3.38
CA ASP A 28 1.87 -6.22 4.23
C ASP A 28 0.67 -6.94 3.58
N SER A 29 0.85 -7.59 2.42
CA SER A 29 -0.16 -8.34 1.67
C SER A 29 0.33 -9.72 1.23
N SER A 30 -0.59 -10.59 0.79
CA SER A 30 -0.18 -11.85 0.14
C SER A 30 0.40 -11.55 -1.26
N PRO A 31 1.28 -12.40 -1.82
CA PRO A 31 1.86 -12.18 -3.15
C PRO A 31 0.80 -11.98 -4.24
N GLU A 32 -0.31 -12.72 -4.17
CA GLU A 32 -1.43 -12.66 -5.10
C GLU A 32 -2.14 -11.30 -4.99
N MET A 33 -2.41 -10.85 -3.76
CA MET A 33 -3.04 -9.56 -3.48
C MET A 33 -2.12 -8.38 -3.81
N ALA A 34 -0.82 -8.49 -3.58
CA ALA A 34 0.16 -7.45 -3.87
C ALA A 34 0.14 -7.09 -5.37
N LYS A 35 0.08 -8.11 -6.24
CA LYS A 35 0.05 -7.92 -7.69
C LYS A 35 -1.25 -7.25 -8.14
N VAL A 36 -2.41 -7.82 -7.79
CA VAL A 36 -3.72 -7.29 -8.22
C VAL A 36 -3.97 -5.90 -7.62
N GLY A 37 -3.52 -5.67 -6.38
CA GLY A 37 -3.54 -4.37 -5.73
C GLY A 37 -2.71 -3.31 -6.45
N MET A 38 -1.50 -3.66 -6.89
CA MET A 38 -0.63 -2.74 -7.62
C MET A 38 -1.19 -2.39 -9.00
N GLU A 39 -1.73 -3.37 -9.73
CA GLU A 39 -2.41 -3.14 -11.02
C GLU A 39 -3.64 -2.25 -10.85
N GLY A 40 -4.46 -2.50 -9.82
CA GLY A 40 -5.61 -1.66 -9.48
C GLY A 40 -5.21 -0.23 -9.11
N PHE A 41 -4.13 -0.06 -8.35
CA PHE A 41 -3.61 1.25 -8.00
C PHE A 41 -3.16 2.04 -9.25
N GLN A 42 -2.40 1.40 -10.15
CA GLN A 42 -1.99 2.00 -11.42
C GLN A 42 -3.19 2.39 -12.30
N GLU A 43 -4.21 1.53 -12.37
CA GLU A 43 -5.44 1.82 -13.11
C GLU A 43 -6.15 3.05 -12.54
N PHE A 44 -6.30 3.13 -11.22
CA PHE A 44 -6.96 4.26 -10.56
C PHE A 44 -6.24 5.59 -10.81
N MET A 45 -4.91 5.58 -10.87
CA MET A 45 -4.11 6.78 -11.15
C MET A 45 -4.39 7.37 -12.54
N VAL A 46 -4.81 6.55 -13.51
CA VAL A 46 -5.12 6.98 -14.89
C VAL A 46 -6.63 7.11 -15.14
N LYS A 47 -7.43 6.28 -14.47
CA LYS A 47 -8.89 6.12 -14.66
C LYS A 47 -9.61 6.05 -13.32
N PRO A 48 -9.70 7.17 -12.57
CA PRO A 48 -10.28 7.19 -11.24
C PRO A 48 -11.76 6.76 -11.21
N GLU A 49 -12.48 6.93 -12.31
CA GLU A 49 -13.87 6.50 -12.48
C GLU A 49 -14.07 4.98 -12.39
N ARG A 50 -13.01 4.18 -12.58
CA ARG A 50 -13.07 2.70 -12.52
C ARG A 50 -12.92 2.13 -11.11
N ILE A 51 -12.98 2.96 -10.07
CA ILE A 51 -12.81 2.54 -8.67
C ILE A 51 -13.76 1.41 -8.25
N ALA A 52 -14.98 1.37 -8.77
CA ALA A 52 -15.94 0.31 -8.50
C ALA A 52 -15.44 -1.04 -9.04
N ASP A 53 -15.08 -1.10 -10.33
CA ASP A 53 -14.55 -2.30 -10.98
C ASP A 53 -13.25 -2.79 -10.32
N ILE A 54 -12.36 -1.86 -9.94
CA ILE A 54 -11.10 -2.17 -9.26
C ILE A 54 -11.39 -2.84 -7.92
N ARG A 55 -12.32 -2.28 -7.13
CA ARG A 55 -12.72 -2.85 -5.84
C ARG A 55 -13.35 -4.23 -5.98
N GLU A 56 -14.19 -4.43 -6.99
CA GLU A 56 -14.80 -5.74 -7.26
C GLU A 56 -13.74 -6.81 -7.54
N ARG A 57 -12.72 -6.49 -8.37
CA ARG A 57 -11.60 -7.40 -8.64
C ARG A 57 -10.78 -7.70 -7.38
N LEU A 58 -10.48 -6.69 -6.57
CA LEU A 58 -9.74 -6.87 -5.32
C LEU A 58 -10.51 -7.76 -4.32
N ASP A 59 -11.83 -7.59 -4.22
CA ASP A 59 -12.66 -8.42 -3.35
C ASP A 59 -12.79 -9.85 -3.86
N ALA A 60 -12.84 -10.05 -5.18
CA ALA A 60 -12.83 -11.39 -5.77
C ALA A 60 -11.52 -12.12 -5.46
N GLU A 61 -10.38 -11.46 -5.65
CA GLU A 61 -9.05 -12.01 -5.35
C GLU A 61 -8.91 -12.35 -3.86
N ARG A 62 -9.33 -11.43 -2.98
CA ARG A 62 -9.30 -11.64 -1.53
C ARG A 62 -10.12 -12.87 -1.12
N LYS A 63 -11.31 -13.07 -1.70
CA LYS A 63 -12.15 -14.23 -1.41
C LYS A 63 -11.58 -15.53 -1.95
N ALA A 64 -10.90 -15.49 -3.10
CA ALA A 64 -10.26 -16.66 -3.69
C ALA A 64 -9.09 -17.17 -2.83
N ASN A 65 -8.32 -16.24 -2.24
CA ASN A 65 -7.11 -16.55 -1.47
C ASN A 65 -7.34 -16.64 0.05
N MET A 66 -8.57 -16.40 0.54
CA MET A 66 -8.98 -16.66 1.94
C MET A 66 -9.48 -18.10 2.18
N LYS A 67 -9.30 -19.03 1.23
CA LYS A 67 -9.63 -20.45 1.40
C LYS A 67 -8.50 -21.25 2.02
#